data_AF-A0A426D5S8-F1
#
_entry.id   AF-A0A426D5S8-F1
#
_cell.length_a   1.000
_cell.length_b   1.000
_cell.length_c   1.000
_cell.angle_alpha   90.00
_cell.angle_beta   90.00
_cell.angle_gamma   90.00
#
_symmetry.space_group_name_H-M   'P 1'
#
loop_
_entity.id
_entity.type
_entity.pdbx_description
1 polymer ?
#
loop_
_entity_poly.entity_id
_entity_poly.type
_entity_poly.pdbx_seq_one_letter_code
_entity_poly.pdbx_strand_id
1 'polypeptide(L)'
;MKKRYWWGLLVLGLLIIGGVVGVMNHRTNTASAPATTPKAAKKATTKPLQPITKKTWQQHPKLRYASIIYYAVKHLKIQRWQEVSDFNRGWQVEIYPNHGQPKYLVWPDKNIKDEAKQLQPNWFTISSAGTVTYDSFGVHTFAKDQTAKISEARILEQTQADHATKKIYAMLDNLIIVKHH
;
A
#
# COMPACT_ATOMS: atom_id res chain seq x y z
N MET A 1 -35.18 -40.53 -24.32
CA MET A 1 -35.93 -41.19 -23.22
C MET A 1 -36.05 -40.19 -22.07
N LYS A 2 -37.28 -39.98 -21.58
CA LYS A 2 -37.67 -38.99 -20.56
C LYS A 2 -37.48 -39.55 -19.15
N LYS A 3 -37.17 -38.71 -18.15
CA LYS A 3 -38.08 -38.38 -17.03
C LYS A 3 -37.51 -37.25 -16.17
N ARG A 4 -38.40 -36.27 -15.91
CA ARG A 4 -38.25 -35.04 -15.12
C ARG A 4 -38.77 -35.34 -13.71
N TYR A 5 -38.17 -34.75 -12.68
CA TYR A 5 -38.76 -34.70 -11.34
C TYR A 5 -39.34 -33.31 -11.09
N TRP A 6 -40.66 -33.27 -10.88
CA TRP A 6 -41.41 -32.11 -10.47
C TRP A 6 -42.51 -32.62 -9.52
N TRP A 7 -42.64 -31.97 -8.34
CA TRP A 7 -43.82 -31.79 -7.47
C TRP A 7 -43.68 -32.22 -6.01
N GLY A 8 -43.83 -31.21 -5.15
CA GLY A 8 -44.19 -31.27 -3.74
C GLY A 8 -44.84 -29.93 -3.37
N LEU A 9 -46.05 -29.71 -3.88
CA LEU A 9 -47.02 -28.68 -3.45
C LEU A 9 -47.18 -28.74 -1.92
N LEU A 10 -47.04 -27.65 -1.15
CA LEU A 10 -48.05 -26.60 -0.91
C LEU A 10 -49.45 -27.17 -0.62
N VAL A 11 -49.98 -26.88 0.58
CA VAL A 11 -51.37 -26.99 1.11
C VAL A 11 -51.29 -27.54 2.55
N LEU A 12 -51.92 -27.04 3.62
CA LEU A 12 -52.83 -25.92 3.86
C LEU A 12 -53.28 -26.01 5.35
N GLY A 13 -53.46 -24.87 6.03
CA GLY A 13 -54.48 -24.60 7.06
C GLY A 13 -54.17 -24.99 8.53
N LEU A 14 -54.04 -24.06 9.48
CA LEU A 14 -55.10 -23.29 10.18
C LEU A 14 -56.20 -24.16 10.85
N LEU A 15 -56.16 -24.21 12.19
CA LEU A 15 -57.27 -24.45 13.16
C LEU A 15 -56.69 -24.16 14.58
N ILE A 16 -56.76 -22.94 15.14
CA ILE A 16 -57.84 -22.20 15.85
C ILE A 16 -58.20 -22.77 17.25
N ILE A 17 -58.34 -21.85 18.24
CA ILE A 17 -59.12 -21.87 19.52
C ILE A 17 -58.40 -22.49 20.74
N GLY A 18 -58.29 -21.89 21.93
CA GLY A 18 -58.84 -20.68 22.58
C GLY A 18 -58.11 -20.45 23.93
N GLY A 19 -58.38 -19.43 24.75
CA GLY A 19 -59.44 -18.43 24.74
C GLY A 19 -59.18 -17.26 25.72
N VAL A 20 -60.03 -16.25 25.53
CA VAL A 20 -60.54 -15.11 26.34
C VAL A 20 -60.25 -15.20 27.88
N VAL A 21 -60.00 -14.16 28.69
CA VAL A 21 -60.58 -12.80 28.85
C VAL A 21 -59.62 -11.95 29.72
N GLY A 22 -59.60 -10.62 29.52
CA GLY A 22 -59.13 -9.69 30.57
C GLY A 22 -59.00 -8.24 30.11
N VAL A 23 -60.13 -7.54 29.96
CA VAL A 23 -60.17 -6.08 29.75
C VAL A 23 -59.77 -5.38 31.04
N MET A 24 -58.77 -4.48 31.01
CA MET A 24 -58.83 -3.28 31.84
C MET A 24 -57.96 -2.14 31.29
N ASN A 25 -58.65 -1.02 31.05
CA ASN A 25 -58.10 0.29 30.74
C ASN A 25 -57.17 0.77 31.87
N HIS A 26 -55.93 1.11 31.52
CA HIS A 26 -55.28 2.27 32.13
C HIS A 26 -54.63 3.12 31.05
N ARG A 27 -55.24 4.29 30.81
CA ARG A 27 -54.59 5.41 30.14
C ARG A 27 -53.54 5.95 31.09
N THR A 28 -52.27 5.85 30.70
CA THR A 28 -51.21 6.68 31.25
C THR A 28 -50.57 7.46 30.12
N ASN A 29 -50.62 8.80 30.24
CA ASN A 29 -49.94 9.72 29.36
C ASN A 29 -48.43 9.55 29.53
N THR A 30 -47.77 8.85 28.62
CA THR A 30 -46.30 8.94 28.45
C THR A 30 -46.01 9.88 27.29
N ALA A 31 -45.41 11.03 27.62
CA ALA A 31 -44.93 12.02 26.68
C ALA A 31 -43.96 11.39 25.67
N SER A 32 -44.21 11.62 24.38
CA SER A 32 -43.32 11.20 23.29
C SER A 32 -41.99 11.94 23.39
N ALA A 33 -40.88 11.20 23.44
CA ALA A 33 -39.55 11.76 23.31
C ALA A 33 -39.37 12.44 21.92
N PRO A 34 -38.68 13.59 21.83
CA PRO A 34 -38.46 14.24 20.54
C PRO A 34 -37.53 13.41 19.67
N ALA A 35 -37.90 13.23 18.39
CA ALA A 35 -37.06 12.58 17.40
C ALA A 35 -35.81 13.43 17.10
N THR A 36 -34.63 12.87 17.40
CA THR A 36 -33.33 13.47 17.04
C THR A 36 -33.11 13.33 15.54
N THR A 37 -33.10 14.45 14.82
CA THR A 37 -32.78 14.50 13.39
C THR A 37 -31.31 14.11 13.15
N PRO A 38 -30.99 13.20 12.22
CA PRO A 38 -29.59 12.86 11.92
C PRO A 38 -28.90 14.05 11.28
N LYS A 39 -27.91 14.61 11.97
CA LYS A 39 -27.02 15.65 11.42
C LYS A 39 -26.21 15.03 10.29
N ALA A 40 -26.45 15.44 9.05
CA ALA A 40 -25.68 15.00 7.89
C ALA A 40 -24.18 15.21 8.15
N ALA A 41 -23.42 14.11 8.11
CA ALA A 41 -21.97 14.15 8.28
C ALA A 41 -21.36 14.99 7.16
N LYS A 42 -20.67 16.08 7.53
CA LYS A 42 -19.89 16.88 6.58
C LYS A 42 -18.82 15.98 5.97
N LYS A 43 -18.89 15.73 4.65
CA LYS A 43 -17.82 15.06 3.89
C LYS A 43 -16.52 15.81 4.14
N ALA A 44 -15.55 15.14 4.77
CA ALA A 44 -14.21 15.69 4.95
C ALA A 44 -13.61 15.99 3.56
N THR A 45 -13.33 17.26 3.28
CA THR A 45 -12.61 17.68 2.07
C THR A 45 -11.14 17.32 2.24
N THR A 46 -10.73 16.16 1.74
CA THR A 46 -9.32 15.79 1.65
C THR A 46 -8.60 16.76 0.71
N LYS A 47 -7.61 17.50 1.23
CA LYS A 47 -6.75 18.36 0.39
C LYS A 47 -6.10 17.53 -0.72
N PRO A 48 -6.02 18.04 -1.96
CA PRO A 48 -5.38 17.31 -3.04
C PRO A 48 -3.88 17.14 -2.75
N LEU A 49 -3.37 15.93 -3.04
CA LEU A 49 -1.95 15.63 -2.94
C LEU A 49 -1.16 16.49 -3.94
N GLN A 50 -0.04 17.05 -3.49
CA GLN A 50 0.83 17.86 -4.34
C GLN A 50 1.61 16.96 -5.31
N PRO A 51 1.86 17.42 -6.56
CA PRO A 51 2.75 16.71 -7.49
C PRO A 51 4.16 16.56 -6.93
N ILE A 52 4.83 15.45 -7.27
CA ILE A 52 6.22 15.20 -6.87
C ILE A 52 7.14 15.97 -7.83
N THR A 53 7.59 17.14 -7.40
CA THR A 53 8.54 17.97 -8.14
C THR A 53 9.99 17.62 -7.76
N LYS A 54 10.96 18.00 -8.61
CA LYS A 54 12.39 17.85 -8.28
C LYS A 54 12.76 18.49 -6.95
N LYS A 55 12.23 19.68 -6.66
CA LYS A 55 12.46 20.39 -5.41
C LYS A 55 11.97 19.60 -4.19
N THR A 56 10.71 19.17 -4.21
CA THR A 56 10.13 18.36 -3.11
C THR A 56 10.86 17.03 -2.98
N TRP A 57 11.28 16.44 -4.09
CA TRP A 57 12.00 15.16 -4.10
C TRP A 57 13.37 15.26 -3.43
N GLN A 58 14.11 16.34 -3.67
CA GLN A 58 15.42 16.57 -3.08
C GLN A 58 15.35 16.96 -1.59
N GLN A 59 14.29 17.65 -1.18
CA GLN A 59 14.09 18.09 0.21
C GLN A 59 13.60 16.98 1.14
N HIS A 60 13.01 15.91 0.60
CA HIS A 60 12.36 14.87 1.40
C HIS A 60 12.94 13.47 1.08
N PRO A 61 13.94 12.98 1.85
CA PRO A 61 14.62 11.71 1.56
C PRO A 61 13.69 10.49 1.43
N LYS A 62 12.64 10.38 2.27
CA LYS A 62 11.64 9.31 2.13
C LYS A 62 10.93 9.36 0.79
N LEU A 63 10.47 10.55 0.38
CA LEU A 63 9.87 10.73 -0.94
C LEU A 63 10.90 10.42 -2.03
N ARG A 64 12.17 10.76 -1.78
CA ARG A 64 13.29 10.43 -2.66
C ARG A 64 13.38 8.95 -2.96
N TYR A 65 13.60 8.17 -1.91
CA TYR A 65 13.83 6.75 -2.01
C TYR A 65 12.57 5.99 -2.43
N ALA A 66 11.38 6.43 -2.00
CA ALA A 66 10.12 5.84 -2.46
C ALA A 66 9.95 5.94 -3.98
N SER A 67 10.22 7.11 -4.60
CA SER A 67 10.13 7.23 -6.06
C SER A 67 11.18 6.39 -6.78
N ILE A 68 12.41 6.29 -6.23
CA ILE A 68 13.49 5.47 -6.77
C ILE A 68 13.09 3.98 -6.73
N ILE A 69 12.60 3.50 -5.59
CA ILE A 69 12.15 2.11 -5.42
C ILE A 69 10.94 1.82 -6.31
N TYR A 70 9.97 2.74 -6.39
CA TYR A 70 8.82 2.62 -7.29
C TYR A 70 9.28 2.42 -8.73
N TYR A 71 10.20 3.27 -9.19
CA TYR A 71 10.75 3.17 -10.54
C TYR A 71 11.45 1.82 -10.74
N ALA A 72 12.26 1.41 -9.77
CA ALA A 72 12.97 0.15 -9.83
C ALA A 72 12.03 -1.05 -10.01
N VAL A 73 11.03 -1.15 -9.16
CA VAL A 73 10.04 -2.24 -9.16
C VAL A 73 9.22 -2.25 -10.45
N LYS A 74 8.82 -1.09 -10.96
CA LYS A 74 7.88 -1.00 -12.10
C LYS A 74 8.53 -0.99 -13.47
N HIS A 75 9.74 -0.45 -13.59
CA HIS A 75 10.33 -0.13 -14.89
C HIS A 75 11.67 -0.83 -15.14
N LEU A 76 12.38 -1.29 -14.11
CA LEU A 76 13.58 -2.08 -14.34
C LEU A 76 13.22 -3.51 -14.70
N LYS A 77 13.86 -4.01 -15.76
CA LYS A 77 13.81 -5.41 -16.17
C LYS A 77 14.87 -6.25 -15.43
N ILE A 78 15.08 -5.95 -14.15
CA ILE A 78 16.02 -6.64 -13.27
C ILE A 78 15.19 -7.49 -12.31
N GLN A 79 15.32 -8.82 -12.41
CA GLN A 79 14.47 -9.76 -11.67
C GLN A 79 14.59 -9.57 -10.15
N ARG A 80 15.78 -9.29 -9.64
CA ARG A 80 16.01 -9.09 -8.19
C ARG A 80 15.21 -7.92 -7.61
N TRP A 81 14.95 -6.87 -8.40
CA TRP A 81 14.08 -5.76 -7.97
C TRP A 81 12.60 -6.14 -7.88
N GLN A 82 12.19 -7.28 -8.47
CA GLN A 82 10.84 -7.81 -8.30
C GLN A 82 10.64 -8.47 -6.93
N GLU A 83 11.71 -8.90 -6.25
CA GLU A 83 11.62 -9.46 -4.90
C GLU A 83 11.25 -8.41 -3.84
N VAL A 84 11.56 -7.14 -4.12
CA VAL A 84 11.17 -6.00 -3.29
C VAL A 84 9.87 -5.36 -3.80
N SER A 85 9.02 -6.09 -4.53
CA SER A 85 7.79 -5.52 -5.12
C SER A 85 6.57 -5.49 -4.20
N ASP A 86 6.65 -6.03 -2.97
CA ASP A 86 5.54 -6.02 -2.03
C ASP A 86 5.36 -4.66 -1.34
N PHE A 87 4.45 -3.85 -1.88
CA PHE A 87 4.12 -2.52 -1.35
C PHE A 87 3.46 -2.53 0.03
N ASN A 88 2.92 -3.67 0.48
CA ASN A 88 2.26 -3.78 1.78
C ASN A 88 3.26 -4.10 2.89
N ARG A 89 4.19 -5.03 2.63
CA ARG A 89 5.34 -5.28 3.52
C ARG A 89 6.25 -4.08 3.60
N GLY A 90 6.40 -3.37 2.48
CA GLY A 90 7.19 -2.16 2.43
C GLY A 90 8.68 -2.42 2.42
N TRP A 91 9.46 -1.41 2.80
CA TRP A 91 10.91 -1.44 2.67
C TRP A 91 11.60 -0.82 3.88
N GLN A 92 12.74 -1.39 4.22
CA GLN A 92 13.76 -0.71 5.02
C GLN A 92 14.88 -0.30 4.08
N VAL A 93 15.18 1.00 4.05
CA VAL A 93 16.34 1.56 3.35
C VAL A 93 17.43 1.80 4.38
N GLU A 94 18.51 1.05 4.26
CA GLU A 94 19.67 1.15 5.13
C GLU A 94 20.78 1.93 4.41
N ILE A 95 21.19 3.05 5.02
CA ILE A 95 22.21 3.94 4.47
C ILE A 95 23.59 3.44 4.90
N TYR A 96 24.30 2.82 3.97
CA TYR A 96 25.67 2.35 4.16
C TYR A 96 26.67 3.44 3.74
N PRO A 97 27.48 3.99 4.66
CA PRO A 97 28.47 5.00 4.32
C PRO A 97 29.60 4.40 3.47
N ASN A 98 29.93 5.02 2.35
CA ASN A 98 30.99 4.53 1.46
C ASN A 98 31.75 5.72 0.83
N HIS A 99 32.82 6.17 1.49
CA HIS A 99 33.78 7.18 1.00
C HIS A 99 33.18 8.33 0.16
N GLY A 100 32.14 8.99 0.67
CA GLY A 100 31.50 10.15 0.01
C GLY A 100 30.40 9.82 -1.00
N GLN A 101 30.16 8.53 -1.29
CA GLN A 101 29.05 8.04 -2.13
C GLN A 101 28.30 6.92 -1.39
N PRO A 102 27.34 7.26 -0.51
CA PRO A 102 26.57 6.28 0.25
C PRO A 102 25.86 5.27 -0.66
N LYS A 103 25.80 4.01 -0.21
CA LYS A 103 24.93 2.99 -0.79
C LYS A 103 23.62 2.97 0.00
N TYR A 104 22.50 2.87 -0.71
CA TYR A 104 21.17 2.77 -0.13
C TYR A 104 20.67 1.34 -0.31
N LEU A 105 20.87 0.51 0.71
CA LEU A 105 20.49 -0.91 0.70
C LEU A 105 18.97 -1.00 0.89
N VAL A 106 18.28 -1.72 0.02
CA VAL A 106 16.82 -1.84 0.00
C VAL A 106 16.42 -3.26 0.36
N TRP A 107 15.79 -3.39 1.53
CA TRP A 107 15.27 -4.64 2.06
C TRP A 107 13.77 -4.79 1.79
N PRO A 108 13.25 -6.00 1.51
CA PRO A 108 11.85 -6.25 1.11
C PRO A 108 10.83 -6.24 2.27
N ASP A 109 11.21 -5.72 3.44
CA ASP A 109 10.32 -5.60 4.60
C ASP A 109 10.75 -4.40 5.44
N LYS A 110 9.79 -3.54 5.79
CA LYS A 110 10.05 -2.34 6.61
C LYS A 110 10.51 -2.64 8.03
N ASN A 111 10.16 -3.83 8.54
CA ASN A 111 10.47 -4.31 9.87
C ASN A 111 11.53 -5.44 9.84
N ILE A 112 12.27 -5.59 8.74
CA ILE A 112 13.35 -6.59 8.67
C ILE A 112 14.33 -6.37 9.83
N LYS A 113 14.71 -7.47 10.47
CA LYS A 113 15.70 -7.50 11.55
C LYS A 113 17.01 -8.03 11.01
N ASP A 114 18.11 -7.77 11.72
CA ASP A 114 19.45 -8.12 11.26
C ASP A 114 19.64 -9.63 11.08
N GLU A 115 18.95 -10.46 11.86
CA GLU A 115 19.01 -11.92 11.72
C GLU A 115 18.43 -12.40 10.38
N ALA A 116 17.53 -11.62 9.78
CA ALA A 116 16.91 -11.90 8.48
C ALA A 116 17.68 -11.28 7.30
N LYS A 117 18.69 -10.44 7.55
CA LYS A 117 19.56 -9.82 6.53
C LYS A 117 20.69 -10.76 6.06
N GLN A 118 20.37 -12.02 5.83
CA GLN A 118 21.36 -13.03 5.42
C GLN A 118 21.58 -13.07 3.90
N LEU A 119 20.60 -12.57 3.14
CA LEU A 119 20.71 -12.42 1.69
C LEU A 119 21.21 -11.01 1.36
N GLN A 120 21.94 -10.88 0.25
CA GLN A 120 22.40 -9.58 -0.21
C GLN A 120 21.19 -8.73 -0.65
N PRO A 121 21.12 -7.45 -0.22
CA PRO A 121 20.04 -6.56 -0.57
C PRO A 121 20.17 -6.08 -2.03
N ASN A 122 19.07 -5.57 -2.59
CA ASN A 122 19.19 -4.65 -3.72
C ASN A 122 19.77 -3.34 -3.22
N TRP A 123 20.45 -2.56 -4.05
CA TRP A 123 20.80 -1.20 -3.64
C TRP A 123 20.82 -0.23 -4.79
N PHE A 124 20.86 1.05 -4.44
CA PHE A 124 21.19 2.10 -5.39
C PHE A 124 22.21 3.06 -4.81
N THR A 125 22.88 3.79 -5.69
CA THR A 125 23.69 4.96 -5.37
C THR A 125 23.14 6.16 -6.12
N ILE A 126 23.41 7.36 -5.62
CA ILE A 126 23.01 8.59 -6.30
C ILE A 126 24.22 9.51 -6.44
N SER A 127 24.63 9.77 -7.68
CA SER A 127 25.75 10.66 -7.95
C SER A 127 25.38 12.12 -7.70
N SER A 128 26.40 12.98 -7.55
CA SER A 128 26.22 14.44 -7.44
C SER A 128 25.56 15.04 -8.68
N ALA A 129 25.72 14.42 -9.85
CA ALA A 129 25.07 14.81 -11.11
C ALA A 129 23.61 14.34 -11.21
N GLY A 130 23.07 13.66 -10.19
CA GLY A 130 21.69 13.18 -10.19
C GLY A 130 21.47 11.93 -11.06
N THR A 131 22.49 11.09 -11.20
CA THR A 131 22.32 9.74 -11.78
C THR A 131 22.09 8.74 -10.67
N VAL A 132 20.99 7.98 -10.76
CA VAL A 132 20.71 6.84 -9.91
C VAL A 132 21.25 5.59 -10.57
N THR A 133 22.19 4.92 -9.91
CA THR A 133 22.68 3.60 -10.34
C THR A 133 22.02 2.56 -9.45
N TYR A 134 21.22 1.69 -10.06
CA TYR A 134 20.63 0.52 -9.42
C TYR A 134 21.56 -0.66 -9.61
N ASP A 135 21.82 -1.39 -8.55
CA ASP A 135 22.57 -2.64 -8.61
C ASP A 135 21.80 -3.73 -7.89
N SER A 136 21.98 -4.95 -8.39
CA SER A 136 21.45 -6.14 -7.76
C SER A 136 22.42 -7.29 -7.96
N PHE A 137 22.65 -8.04 -6.89
CA PHE A 137 23.49 -9.23 -6.95
C PHE A 137 22.79 -10.37 -7.69
N GLY A 138 23.56 -11.07 -8.52
CA GLY A 138 23.13 -12.31 -9.15
C GLY A 138 23.18 -13.48 -8.15
N VAL A 139 22.18 -13.62 -7.28
CA VAL A 139 22.10 -14.81 -6.42
C VAL A 139 21.54 -15.98 -7.24
N HIS A 140 22.28 -17.11 -7.23
CA HIS A 140 22.04 -18.37 -7.97
C HIS A 140 22.54 -18.45 -9.41
N THR A 141 23.30 -17.47 -9.89
CA THR A 141 23.93 -17.53 -11.21
C THR A 141 25.37 -17.08 -11.10
N PHE A 142 26.32 -17.75 -11.77
CA PHE A 142 27.66 -17.21 -12.04
C PHE A 142 27.63 -15.95 -12.95
N ALA A 143 26.45 -15.31 -13.09
CA ALA A 143 26.24 -14.14 -13.89
C ALA A 143 26.70 -12.89 -13.13
N LYS A 144 27.17 -11.91 -13.90
CA LYS A 144 27.56 -10.60 -13.38
C LYS A 144 26.38 -9.91 -12.71
N ASP A 145 26.69 -9.10 -11.70
CA ASP A 145 25.75 -8.16 -11.10
C ASP A 145 25.00 -7.38 -12.19
N GLN A 146 23.69 -7.23 -11.99
CA GLN A 146 22.85 -6.48 -12.92
C GLN A 146 22.79 -5.03 -12.47
N THR A 147 23.23 -4.13 -13.33
CA THR A 147 23.29 -2.69 -13.08
C THR A 147 22.43 -1.94 -14.10
N ALA A 148 21.71 -0.92 -13.64
CA ALA A 148 21.02 0.05 -14.51
C ALA A 148 21.31 1.48 -14.04
N LYS A 149 21.48 2.41 -14.99
CA LYS A 149 21.73 3.82 -14.69
C LYS A 149 20.63 4.68 -15.29
N ILE A 150 19.96 5.46 -14.45
CA ILE A 150 18.82 6.30 -14.84
C ILE A 150 19.00 7.68 -14.21
N SER A 151 18.69 8.74 -14.96
CA SER A 151 18.72 10.08 -14.40
C SER A 151 17.54 10.31 -13.45
N GLU A 152 17.76 11.15 -12.44
CA GLU A 152 16.72 11.65 -11.55
C GLU A 152 15.54 12.25 -12.34
N ALA A 153 15.84 13.05 -13.36
CA ALA A 153 14.81 13.63 -14.23
C ALA A 153 13.93 12.55 -14.89
N ARG A 154 14.54 11.50 -15.43
CA ARG A 154 13.81 10.41 -16.08
C ARG A 154 12.92 9.64 -15.10
N ILE A 155 13.37 9.46 -13.86
CA ILE A 155 12.56 8.83 -12.81
C ILE A 155 11.32 9.68 -12.53
N LEU A 156 11.47 11.00 -12.33
CA LEU A 156 10.35 11.89 -12.07
C LEU A 156 9.37 11.99 -13.24
N GLU A 157 9.88 12.09 -14.46
CA GLU A 157 9.05 12.11 -15.67
C GLU A 157 8.22 10.82 -15.74
N GLN A 158 8.84 9.68 -15.46
CA GLN A 158 8.13 8.40 -15.51
C GLN A 158 7.10 8.27 -14.39
N THR A 159 7.40 8.69 -13.15
CA THR A 159 6.40 8.65 -12.07
C THR A 159 5.22 9.57 -12.32
N GLN A 160 5.46 10.71 -12.98
CA GLN A 160 4.40 11.60 -13.42
C GLN A 160 3.57 11.00 -14.56
N ALA A 161 4.21 10.38 -15.56
CA ALA A 161 3.54 9.69 -16.66
C ALA A 161 2.68 8.52 -16.18
N ASP A 162 3.12 7.83 -15.13
CA ASP A 162 2.38 6.74 -14.48
C ASP A 162 1.21 7.23 -13.59
N HIS A 163 1.07 8.55 -13.40
CA HIS A 163 0.19 9.14 -12.39
C HIS A 163 0.41 8.56 -10.97
N ALA A 164 1.66 8.22 -10.64
CA ALA A 164 2.03 7.44 -9.47
C ALA A 164 2.03 8.23 -8.14
N THR A 165 1.79 9.54 -8.16
CA THR A 165 1.87 10.42 -6.99
C THR A 165 1.18 9.85 -5.76
N LYS A 166 -0.11 9.46 -5.87
CA LYS A 166 -0.86 8.88 -4.74
C LYS A 166 -0.22 7.59 -4.22
N LYS A 167 0.27 6.74 -5.12
CA LYS A 167 0.90 5.46 -4.77
C LYS A 167 2.22 5.70 -4.03
N ILE A 168 3.04 6.63 -4.51
CA ILE A 168 4.32 6.97 -3.89
C ILE A 168 4.11 7.60 -2.51
N TYR A 169 3.11 8.47 -2.34
CA TYR A 169 2.77 8.99 -1.01
C TYR A 169 2.34 7.89 -0.04
N ALA A 170 1.57 6.89 -0.51
CA ALA A 170 1.20 5.75 0.31
C ALA A 170 2.40 4.83 0.67
N MET A 171 3.46 4.81 -0.14
CA MET A 171 4.68 4.07 0.19
C MET A 171 5.42 4.65 1.39
N LEU A 172 5.25 5.94 1.69
CA LEU A 172 6.03 6.62 2.74
C LEU A 172 5.76 6.04 4.14
N ASP A 173 4.54 5.53 4.37
CA ASP A 173 4.12 4.89 5.62
C ASP A 173 4.72 3.48 5.77
N ASN A 174 5.09 2.87 4.64
CA ASN A 174 5.70 1.55 4.55
C ASN A 174 7.20 1.61 4.24
N LEU A 175 7.80 2.80 4.30
CA LEU A 175 9.24 2.99 4.09
C LEU A 175 9.88 3.40 5.40
N ILE A 176 10.87 2.65 5.86
CA ILE A 176 11.71 2.99 7.01
C ILE A 176 13.11 3.29 6.51
N ILE A 177 13.77 4.30 7.10
CA ILE A 177 15.16 4.65 6.78
C ILE A 177 15.98 4.45 8.04
N VAL A 178 17.04 3.65 7.95
CA VAL A 178 17.99 3.39 9.03
C VAL A 178 19.40 3.73 8.56
N LYS A 179 20.31 3.98 9.50
CA LYS A 179 21.75 4.07 9.20
C LYS A 179 22.34 2.68 9.40
N HIS A 180 23.31 2.32 8.57
CA HIS A 180 24.11 1.12 8.82
C HIS A 180 24.89 1.29 10.13
N HIS A 181 24.97 0.22 10.91
CA HIS A 181 25.65 0.16 12.21
C HIS A 181 27.11 -0.25 12.06
#